data_AF-A0A3A8EJA0-F1
#
_entry.id   AF-A0A3A8EJA0-F1
#
_cell.length_a   1.000
_cell.length_b   1.000
_cell.length_c   1.000
_cell.angle_alpha   90.00
_cell.angle_beta   90.00
_cell.angle_gamma   90.00
#
_symmetry.space_group_name_H-M   'P 1'
#
loop_
_entity.id
_entity.type
_entity.pdbx_description
1 polymer ?
#
loop_
_entity_poly.entity_id
_entity_poly.type
_entity_poly.pdbx_seq_one_letter_code
_entity_poly.pdbx_strand_id
1 'polypeptide(L)'
;NRRYLSRRVVAVQSSNLEQLVRQYETAQTTEAQQELLPALLKAWAKTDPSYYEYTEGLWESMVSSNGQGVGIASGNSGPTISFDQIDPAIQSAFNGAKSKIGVIDSFMGTKTEKLFYIREDDIIKTTQAINNIYDDITFSIYKGLYGQTAIYKQYENAIEKEWILKDNGDIGYIQNFKNVEQLFETKFSSDIKNTFIELIAFTDHITNVYQDVPKKGFDGLQSLIFENYEKFDESTLIEINDFLSKYPTATKYIVGTNDIDILHGASKSETLLGGKGNDTLV
;
A
#
# COMPACT_ATOMS: atom_id res chain seq x y z
N ASN A 1 1.90 -24.73 3.30
CA ASN A 1 0.98 -23.83 2.57
C ASN A 1 1.61 -22.88 1.55
N ARG A 2 2.91 -22.97 1.20
CA ARG A 2 3.55 -22.17 0.12
C ARG A 2 3.24 -22.63 -1.32
N ARG A 3 2.06 -23.20 -1.57
CA ARG A 3 1.64 -23.70 -2.91
C ARG A 3 0.22 -23.30 -3.31
N TYR A 4 -0.46 -22.46 -2.54
CA TYR A 4 -1.88 -22.15 -2.76
C TYR A 4 -2.19 -20.85 -3.52
N LEU A 5 -1.18 -20.04 -3.86
CA LEU A 5 -1.37 -18.82 -4.67
C LEU A 5 -0.75 -18.91 -6.07
N SER A 6 -0.13 -20.02 -6.42
CA SER A 6 0.41 -20.23 -7.76
C SER A 6 -0.56 -21.11 -8.57
N ARG A 7 -1.18 -20.51 -9.61
CA ARG A 7 -1.73 -21.20 -10.81
C ARG A 7 -3.20 -21.69 -10.85
N ARG A 8 -4.12 -21.21 -10.02
CA ARG A 8 -5.58 -21.40 -10.26
C ARG A 8 -6.26 -20.10 -9.84
N VAL A 9 -6.62 -19.15 -10.68
CA VAL A 9 -7.24 -19.11 -12.01
C VAL A 9 -6.66 -17.85 -12.70
N VAL A 10 -6.81 -17.66 -14.02
CA VAL A 10 -6.37 -16.46 -14.79
C VAL A 10 -4.96 -16.48 -15.43
N ALA A 11 -4.48 -17.65 -15.88
CA ALA A 11 -3.35 -17.72 -16.83
C ALA A 11 -3.72 -18.39 -18.16
N VAL A 12 -4.98 -18.20 -18.59
CA VAL A 12 -5.43 -18.56 -19.93
C VAL A 12 -6.22 -17.36 -20.45
N GLN A 13 -5.50 -16.34 -20.96
CA GLN A 13 -5.89 -15.43 -22.07
C GLN A 13 -5.33 -13.99 -22.07
N SER A 14 -4.38 -13.59 -21.20
CA SER A 14 -3.71 -12.29 -21.37
C SER A 14 -2.19 -12.40 -21.31
N SER A 15 -1.55 -12.59 -22.48
CA SER A 15 -0.09 -12.50 -22.64
C SER A 15 0.45 -11.16 -22.12
N ASN A 16 -0.36 -10.10 -22.18
CA ASN A 16 -0.02 -8.79 -21.67
C ASN A 16 0.09 -8.75 -20.13
N LEU A 17 -0.86 -9.37 -19.41
CA LEU A 17 -0.79 -9.44 -17.95
C LEU A 17 0.46 -10.21 -17.51
N GLU A 18 0.73 -11.37 -18.12
CA GLU A 18 1.90 -12.17 -17.79
C GLU A 18 3.20 -11.38 -18.02
N GLN A 19 3.31 -10.64 -19.13
CA GLN A 19 4.45 -9.79 -19.42
C GLN A 19 4.65 -8.70 -18.36
N LEU A 20 3.57 -8.00 -17.97
CA LEU A 20 3.63 -6.94 -16.95
C LEU A 20 4.01 -7.49 -15.57
N VAL A 21 3.48 -8.65 -15.17
CA VAL A 21 3.89 -9.31 -13.93
C VAL A 21 5.38 -9.63 -13.95
N ARG A 22 5.89 -10.21 -15.05
CA ARG A 22 7.33 -10.51 -15.18
C ARG A 22 8.20 -9.26 -15.14
N GLN A 23 7.79 -8.18 -15.81
CA GLN A 23 8.50 -6.90 -15.75
C GLN A 23 8.54 -6.35 -14.32
N TYR A 24 7.40 -6.38 -13.61
CA TYR A 24 7.31 -5.95 -12.23
C TYR A 24 8.18 -6.80 -11.29
N GLU A 25 8.12 -8.14 -11.41
CA GLU A 25 8.91 -9.06 -10.59
C GLU A 25 10.42 -8.94 -10.83
N THR A 26 10.84 -8.62 -12.07
CA THR A 26 12.26 -8.49 -12.43
C THR A 26 12.82 -7.09 -12.27
N ALA A 27 11.98 -6.09 -12.00
CA ALA A 27 12.40 -4.73 -11.72
C ALA A 27 13.34 -4.69 -10.50
N GLN A 28 14.44 -3.94 -10.65
CA GLN A 28 15.51 -3.89 -9.65
C GLN A 28 15.36 -2.73 -8.66
N THR A 29 14.41 -1.82 -8.90
CA THR A 29 14.18 -0.64 -8.04
C THR A 29 12.69 -0.49 -7.74
N THR A 30 12.40 0.14 -6.61
CA THR A 30 11.02 0.40 -6.17
C THR A 30 10.29 1.35 -7.13
N GLU A 31 11.00 2.33 -7.69
CA GLU A 31 10.44 3.30 -8.64
C GLU A 31 9.96 2.59 -9.91
N ALA A 32 10.80 1.70 -10.46
CA ALA A 32 10.44 0.92 -11.65
C ALA A 32 9.25 -0.02 -11.38
N GLN A 33 9.12 -0.55 -10.16
CA GLN A 33 7.94 -1.32 -9.76
C GLN A 33 6.69 -0.44 -9.71
N GLN A 34 6.78 0.73 -9.08
CA GLN A 34 5.66 1.66 -8.93
C GLN A 34 5.15 2.17 -10.27
N GLU A 35 6.04 2.49 -11.22
CA GLU A 35 5.68 2.91 -12.58
C GLU A 35 4.87 1.85 -13.35
N LEU A 36 5.08 0.56 -13.05
CA LEU A 36 4.37 -0.55 -13.70
C LEU A 36 3.00 -0.82 -13.09
N LEU A 37 2.74 -0.40 -11.85
CA LEU A 37 1.50 -0.72 -11.11
C LEU A 37 0.22 -0.32 -11.86
N PRO A 38 0.08 0.90 -12.43
CA PRO A 38 -1.15 1.28 -13.12
C PRO A 38 -1.47 0.37 -14.32
N ALA A 39 -0.44 0.05 -15.12
CA ALA A 39 -0.60 -0.84 -16.28
C ALA A 39 -0.91 -2.27 -15.85
N LEU A 40 -0.22 -2.76 -14.82
CA LEU A 40 -0.43 -4.08 -14.23
C LEU A 40 -1.87 -4.23 -13.71
N LEU A 41 -2.35 -3.29 -12.90
CA LEU A 41 -3.70 -3.30 -12.34
C LEU A 41 -4.76 -3.27 -13.43
N LYS A 42 -4.60 -2.44 -14.47
CA LYS A 42 -5.53 -2.40 -15.60
C LYS A 42 -5.53 -3.70 -16.40
N ALA A 43 -4.36 -4.29 -16.64
CA ALA A 43 -4.25 -5.57 -17.31
C ALA A 43 -4.88 -6.71 -16.50
N TRP A 44 -4.75 -6.65 -15.16
CA TRP A 44 -5.38 -7.60 -14.26
C TRP A 44 -6.89 -7.43 -14.24
N ALA A 45 -7.41 -6.21 -14.07
CA ALA A 45 -8.84 -5.92 -14.09
C ALA A 45 -9.53 -6.47 -15.35
N LYS A 46 -8.90 -6.32 -16.52
CA LYS A 46 -9.39 -6.84 -17.81
C LYS A 46 -9.55 -8.37 -17.89
N THR A 47 -9.04 -9.10 -16.90
CA THR A 47 -9.24 -10.54 -16.83
C THR A 47 -10.55 -10.95 -16.17
N ASP A 48 -11.20 -10.03 -15.46
CA ASP A 48 -12.57 -10.19 -15.00
C ASP A 48 -13.51 -10.23 -16.22
N PRO A 49 -14.32 -11.30 -16.41
CA PRO A 49 -15.29 -11.37 -17.49
C PRO A 49 -16.32 -10.24 -17.48
N SER A 50 -16.52 -9.58 -16.34
CA SER A 50 -17.45 -8.45 -16.18
C SER A 50 -16.77 -7.08 -16.32
N TYR A 51 -15.46 -7.05 -16.60
CA TYR A 51 -14.73 -5.80 -16.77
C TYR A 51 -15.37 -4.92 -17.82
N TYR A 52 -15.56 -3.65 -17.47
CA TYR A 52 -15.99 -2.62 -18.39
C TYR A 52 -15.25 -1.32 -18.04
N GLU A 53 -14.96 -0.51 -19.06
CA GLU A 53 -14.40 0.81 -18.83
C GLU A 53 -15.55 1.73 -18.40
N TYR A 54 -15.44 2.35 -17.22
CA TYR A 54 -16.43 3.31 -16.78
C TYR A 54 -16.27 4.62 -17.57
N THR A 55 -17.22 4.91 -18.45
CA THR A 55 -17.23 6.10 -19.31
C THR A 55 -18.31 7.10 -18.95
N GLU A 56 -19.23 6.73 -18.05
CA GLU A 56 -20.38 7.54 -17.68
C GLU A 56 -19.97 8.87 -17.01
N GLY A 57 -20.81 9.87 -17.20
CA GLY A 57 -20.73 11.14 -16.46
C GLY A 57 -21.42 11.04 -15.10
N LEU A 58 -21.29 12.11 -14.31
CA LEU A 58 -22.05 12.26 -13.08
C LEU A 58 -23.50 12.67 -13.38
N TRP A 59 -24.43 12.04 -12.66
CA TRP A 59 -25.86 12.28 -12.81
C TRP A 59 -26.36 13.20 -11.71
N GLU A 60 -27.11 14.21 -12.10
CA GLU A 60 -27.67 15.18 -11.16
C GLU A 60 -28.85 14.57 -10.38
N SER A 61 -28.85 14.73 -9.06
CA SER A 61 -29.93 14.30 -8.17
C SER A 61 -30.70 15.48 -7.60
N MET A 62 -32.02 15.31 -7.40
CA MET A 62 -32.91 16.34 -6.85
C MET A 62 -33.19 16.07 -5.37
N VAL A 63 -33.25 17.15 -4.58
CA VAL A 63 -33.78 17.12 -3.20
C VAL A 63 -35.15 17.78 -3.19
N SER A 64 -36.16 17.12 -2.63
CA SER A 64 -37.49 17.70 -2.49
C SER A 64 -37.46 18.96 -1.61
N SER A 65 -38.29 19.94 -1.91
CA SER A 65 -38.34 21.23 -1.19
C SER A 65 -38.71 21.11 0.31
N ASN A 66 -39.24 19.96 0.74
CA ASN A 66 -39.54 19.62 2.12
C ASN A 66 -38.47 18.73 2.80
N GLY A 67 -37.34 18.45 2.14
CA GLY A 67 -36.20 17.72 2.71
C GLY A 67 -36.45 16.23 3.01
N GLN A 68 -37.56 15.66 2.54
CA GLN A 68 -37.99 14.30 2.88
C GLN A 68 -37.88 13.28 1.72
N GLY A 69 -37.39 13.68 0.54
CA GLY A 69 -37.18 12.78 -0.59
C GLY A 69 -36.02 13.17 -1.51
N VAL A 70 -35.26 12.18 -1.98
CA VAL A 70 -34.25 12.31 -3.03
C VAL A 70 -34.81 11.70 -4.31
N GLY A 71 -34.87 12.47 -5.40
CA GLY A 71 -35.35 12.04 -6.72
C GLY A 71 -34.25 12.09 -7.78
N ILE A 72 -34.46 11.43 -8.92
CA ILE A 72 -33.60 11.57 -10.12
C ILE A 72 -34.17 12.71 -10.97
N ALA A 73 -33.33 13.65 -11.41
CA ALA A 73 -33.75 14.82 -12.17
C ALA A 73 -34.46 14.46 -13.49
N SER A 74 -35.79 14.43 -13.50
CA SER A 74 -36.61 14.40 -14.71
C SER A 74 -37.66 15.51 -14.65
N GLY A 75 -37.31 16.68 -15.19
CA GLY A 75 -38.24 17.80 -15.43
C GLY A 75 -38.63 18.63 -14.20
N ASN A 76 -38.35 19.94 -14.29
CA ASN A 76 -38.81 21.06 -13.45
C ASN A 76 -38.98 20.78 -11.94
N SER A 77 -37.95 21.02 -11.11
CA SER A 77 -38.03 21.59 -9.73
C SER A 77 -36.70 21.49 -8.93
N GLY A 78 -36.34 22.56 -8.18
CA GLY A 78 -35.22 22.65 -7.22
C GLY A 78 -33.93 23.33 -7.77
N PRO A 79 -33.13 24.09 -6.98
CA PRO A 79 -31.85 24.59 -7.45
C PRO A 79 -30.85 23.44 -7.47
N THR A 80 -30.54 22.98 -8.68
CA THR A 80 -29.54 21.95 -8.94
C THR A 80 -28.50 22.54 -9.88
N ILE A 81 -27.22 22.28 -9.62
CA ILE A 81 -26.10 22.85 -10.40
C ILE A 81 -25.71 21.79 -11.42
N SER A 82 -25.94 22.08 -12.70
CA SER A 82 -25.51 21.20 -13.79
C SER A 82 -23.99 20.99 -13.76
N PHE A 83 -23.51 19.82 -14.18
CA PHE A 83 -22.09 19.47 -14.13
C PHE A 83 -21.24 20.46 -14.96
N ASP A 84 -21.80 20.98 -16.06
CA ASP A 84 -21.16 21.99 -16.90
C ASP A 84 -20.98 23.35 -16.20
N GLN A 85 -21.70 23.59 -15.10
CA GLN A 85 -21.63 24.82 -14.28
C GLN A 85 -20.72 24.67 -13.05
N ILE A 86 -20.21 23.47 -12.80
CA ILE A 86 -19.26 23.16 -11.72
C ILE A 86 -17.88 23.72 -12.07
N ASP A 87 -17.08 24.06 -11.07
CA ASP A 87 -15.67 24.46 -11.27
C ASP A 87 -14.94 23.48 -12.24
N PRO A 88 -14.34 23.97 -13.34
CA PRO A 88 -13.61 23.13 -14.29
C PRO A 88 -12.51 22.25 -13.66
N ALA A 89 -11.89 22.70 -12.57
CA ALA A 89 -10.92 21.90 -11.83
C ALA A 89 -11.56 20.67 -11.16
N ILE A 90 -12.76 20.83 -10.58
CA ILE A 90 -13.52 19.73 -9.99
C ILE A 90 -13.96 18.75 -11.08
N GLN A 91 -14.44 19.26 -12.23
CA GLN A 91 -14.80 18.42 -13.37
C GLN A 91 -13.61 17.61 -13.89
N SER A 92 -12.45 18.26 -14.04
CA SER A 92 -11.21 17.64 -14.50
C SER A 92 -10.74 16.55 -13.53
N ALA A 93 -10.78 16.82 -12.22
CA ALA A 93 -10.41 15.87 -11.19
C ALA A 93 -11.27 14.59 -11.23
N PHE A 94 -12.60 14.73 -11.34
CA PHE A 94 -13.49 13.58 -11.51
C PHE A 94 -13.20 12.82 -12.81
N ASN A 95 -13.05 13.53 -13.93
CA ASN A 95 -12.77 12.90 -15.22
C ASN A 95 -11.43 12.15 -15.25
N GLY A 96 -10.42 12.62 -14.52
CA GLY A 96 -9.17 11.89 -14.33
C GLY A 96 -9.35 10.62 -13.49
N ALA A 97 -10.12 10.71 -12.40
CA ALA A 97 -10.33 9.59 -11.49
C ALA A 97 -11.28 8.51 -12.04
N LYS A 98 -12.30 8.86 -12.82
CA LYS A 98 -13.37 7.92 -13.23
C LYS A 98 -12.87 6.70 -14.00
N SER A 99 -11.75 6.82 -14.73
CA SER A 99 -11.12 5.71 -15.43
C SER A 99 -10.62 4.59 -14.49
N LYS A 100 -10.42 4.89 -13.19
CA LYS A 100 -10.05 3.92 -12.15
C LYS A 100 -11.21 3.03 -11.73
N ILE A 101 -12.47 3.45 -11.95
CA ILE A 101 -13.66 2.73 -11.48
C ILE A 101 -13.72 1.31 -12.06
N GLY A 102 -13.43 1.14 -13.35
CA GLY A 102 -13.43 -0.19 -13.96
C GLY A 102 -12.41 -1.15 -13.33
N VAL A 103 -11.26 -0.63 -12.87
CA VAL A 103 -10.30 -1.42 -12.10
C VAL A 103 -10.85 -1.75 -10.73
N ILE A 104 -11.36 -0.75 -9.99
CA ILE A 104 -11.95 -0.93 -8.66
C ILE A 104 -13.05 -2.00 -8.69
N ASP A 105 -13.99 -1.87 -9.62
CA ASP A 105 -15.12 -2.77 -9.79
C ASP A 105 -14.69 -4.23 -9.98
N SER A 106 -13.68 -4.48 -10.82
CA SER A 106 -13.16 -5.83 -11.03
C SER A 106 -12.45 -6.41 -9.81
N PHE A 107 -11.77 -5.59 -9.01
CA PHE A 107 -11.14 -6.07 -7.76
C PHE A 107 -12.15 -6.25 -6.62
N MET A 108 -13.27 -5.51 -6.64
CA MET A 108 -14.33 -5.60 -5.64
C MET A 108 -15.46 -6.58 -6.01
N GLY A 109 -15.50 -7.06 -7.26
CA GLY A 109 -16.62 -7.85 -7.78
C GLY A 109 -17.92 -7.05 -7.88
N THR A 110 -17.81 -5.75 -8.12
CA THR A 110 -18.94 -4.82 -8.23
C THR A 110 -19.11 -4.31 -9.66
N LYS A 111 -20.23 -3.64 -9.92
CA LYS A 111 -20.47 -2.92 -11.17
C LYS A 111 -21.13 -1.59 -10.88
N THR A 112 -20.37 -0.52 -11.04
CA THR A 112 -20.82 0.85 -10.85
C THR A 112 -21.58 1.34 -12.07
N GLU A 113 -22.91 1.43 -11.99
CA GLU A 113 -23.70 1.90 -13.14
C GLU A 113 -23.72 3.43 -13.26
N LYS A 114 -24.30 4.11 -12.27
CA LYS A 114 -24.46 5.57 -12.26
C LYS A 114 -24.00 6.14 -10.93
N LEU A 115 -23.26 7.23 -11.00
CA LEU A 115 -22.86 8.02 -9.84
C LEU A 115 -23.67 9.31 -9.83
N PHE A 116 -24.14 9.70 -8.64
CA PHE A 116 -25.02 10.86 -8.47
C PHE A 116 -24.39 11.92 -7.58
N TYR A 117 -24.75 13.18 -7.81
CA TYR A 117 -24.35 14.31 -6.98
C TYR A 117 -25.51 15.30 -6.80
N ILE A 118 -25.47 16.05 -5.69
CA ILE A 118 -26.39 17.16 -5.42
C ILE A 118 -25.63 18.48 -5.39
N ARG A 119 -24.38 18.47 -4.88
CA ARG A 119 -23.52 19.64 -4.73
C ARG A 119 -22.08 19.33 -5.15
N GLU A 120 -21.27 20.37 -5.36
CA GLU A 120 -19.83 20.26 -5.66
C GLU A 120 -19.08 19.38 -4.65
N ASP A 121 -19.40 19.51 -3.36
CA ASP A 121 -18.80 18.71 -2.30
C ASP A 121 -18.99 17.19 -2.49
N ASP A 122 -20.11 16.76 -3.08
CA ASP A 122 -20.37 15.35 -3.34
C ASP A 122 -19.44 14.81 -4.43
N ILE A 123 -19.15 15.64 -5.45
CA ILE A 123 -18.21 15.33 -6.52
C ILE A 123 -16.79 15.21 -5.97
N ILE A 124 -16.39 16.14 -5.11
CA ILE A 124 -15.09 16.13 -4.45
C ILE A 124 -14.93 14.85 -3.62
N LYS A 125 -15.91 14.55 -2.76
CA LYS A 125 -15.88 13.34 -1.90
C LYS A 125 -15.88 12.05 -2.73
N THR A 126 -16.69 11.99 -3.79
CA THR A 126 -16.73 10.81 -4.67
C THR A 126 -15.39 10.62 -5.37
N THR A 127 -14.79 11.69 -5.87
CA THR A 127 -13.48 11.68 -6.53
C THR A 127 -12.37 11.24 -5.57
N GLN A 128 -12.37 11.75 -4.34
CA GLN A 128 -11.46 11.33 -3.28
C GLN A 128 -11.64 9.84 -2.93
N ALA A 129 -12.89 9.37 -2.80
CA ALA A 129 -13.17 7.96 -2.52
C ALA A 129 -12.64 7.05 -3.64
N ILE A 130 -12.87 7.41 -4.91
CA ILE A 130 -12.33 6.66 -6.07
C ILE A 130 -10.80 6.57 -6.00
N ASN A 131 -10.13 7.70 -5.75
CA ASN A 131 -8.67 7.72 -5.67
C ASN A 131 -8.15 6.88 -4.49
N ASN A 132 -8.71 7.07 -3.29
CA ASN A 132 -8.28 6.35 -2.10
C ASN A 132 -8.45 4.83 -2.26
N ILE A 133 -9.61 4.37 -2.75
CA ILE A 133 -9.85 2.94 -2.97
C ILE A 133 -8.87 2.37 -4.01
N TYR A 134 -8.62 3.11 -5.10
CA TYR A 134 -7.65 2.69 -6.11
C TYR A 134 -6.23 2.61 -5.53
N ASP A 135 -5.82 3.59 -4.73
CA ASP A 135 -4.50 3.65 -4.12
C ASP A 135 -4.33 2.53 -3.07
N ASP A 136 -5.38 2.19 -2.32
CA ASP A 136 -5.41 1.06 -1.38
C ASP A 136 -5.26 -0.29 -2.11
N ILE A 137 -5.97 -0.47 -3.23
CA ILE A 137 -5.81 -1.65 -4.10
C ILE A 137 -4.38 -1.71 -4.63
N THR A 138 -3.89 -0.58 -5.14
CA THR A 138 -2.52 -0.45 -5.69
C THR A 138 -1.49 -0.87 -4.66
N PHE A 139 -1.59 -0.34 -3.45
CA PHE A 139 -0.70 -0.65 -2.35
C PHE A 139 -0.80 -2.11 -1.90
N SER A 140 -2.02 -2.65 -1.83
CA SER A 140 -2.26 -4.05 -1.47
C SER A 140 -1.61 -5.01 -2.46
N ILE A 141 -1.67 -4.70 -3.77
CA ILE A 141 -1.02 -5.48 -4.82
C ILE A 141 0.50 -5.33 -4.77
N TYR A 142 1.01 -4.11 -4.58
CA TYR A 142 2.43 -3.84 -4.39
C TYR A 142 3.02 -4.70 -3.26
N LYS A 143 2.38 -4.68 -2.08
CA LYS A 143 2.76 -5.47 -0.90
C LYS A 143 2.59 -6.98 -1.13
N GLY A 144 1.47 -7.39 -1.73
CA GLY A 144 1.16 -8.80 -1.98
C GLY A 144 2.14 -9.48 -2.94
N LEU A 145 2.70 -8.73 -3.89
CA LEU A 145 3.68 -9.23 -4.85
C LEU A 145 5.13 -9.17 -4.34
N TYR A 146 5.42 -8.42 -3.28
CA TYR A 146 6.79 -8.14 -2.82
C TYR A 146 7.68 -9.38 -2.70
N GLY A 147 7.20 -10.48 -2.10
CA GLY A 147 7.97 -11.72 -1.92
C GLY A 147 8.35 -12.45 -3.22
N GLN A 148 7.79 -12.04 -4.36
CA GLN A 148 8.10 -12.56 -5.70
C GLN A 148 9.07 -11.66 -6.47
N THR A 149 9.42 -10.49 -5.94
CA THR A 149 10.23 -9.49 -6.62
C THR A 149 11.73 -9.75 -6.51
N ALA A 150 12.50 -9.30 -7.49
CA ALA A 150 13.95 -9.34 -7.48
C ALA A 150 14.54 -8.58 -6.29
N ILE A 151 13.93 -7.47 -5.87
CA ILE A 151 14.32 -6.70 -4.67
C ILE A 151 14.31 -7.60 -3.43
N TYR A 152 13.21 -8.29 -3.15
CA TYR A 152 13.16 -9.24 -2.03
C TYR A 152 14.20 -10.36 -2.18
N LYS A 153 14.42 -10.86 -3.40
CA LYS A 153 15.42 -11.91 -3.67
C LYS A 153 16.86 -11.49 -3.40
N GLN A 154 17.18 -10.20 -3.43
CA GLN A 154 18.51 -9.70 -3.04
C GLN A 154 18.81 -10.02 -1.57
N TYR A 155 17.79 -10.07 -0.71
CA TYR A 155 17.93 -10.30 0.73
C TYR A 155 17.57 -11.73 1.15
N GLU A 156 16.65 -12.39 0.45
CA GLU A 156 16.15 -13.71 0.84
C GLU A 156 17.27 -14.75 1.03
N ASN A 157 18.28 -14.75 0.17
CA ASN A 157 19.38 -15.72 0.22
C ASN A 157 20.30 -15.52 1.43
N ALA A 158 20.28 -14.34 2.04
CA ALA A 158 21.05 -14.04 3.26
C ALA A 158 20.29 -14.41 4.55
N ILE A 159 19.03 -14.85 4.46
CA ILE A 159 18.28 -15.37 5.61
C ILE A 159 18.76 -16.79 5.91
N GLU A 160 19.53 -16.95 6.98
CA GLU A 160 20.01 -18.25 7.42
C GLU A 160 18.94 -19.01 8.21
N LYS A 161 18.99 -20.34 8.15
CA LYS A 161 18.15 -21.23 8.97
C LYS A 161 19.01 -21.95 9.99
N GLU A 162 18.79 -21.64 11.26
CA GLU A 162 19.39 -22.35 12.38
C GLU A 162 18.42 -23.45 12.83
N TRP A 163 18.78 -24.72 12.62
CA TRP A 163 17.96 -25.86 13.03
C TRP A 163 18.05 -26.11 14.53
N ILE A 164 16.92 -26.36 15.17
CA ILE A 164 16.82 -26.62 16.61
C ILE A 164 16.07 -27.92 16.86
N LEU A 165 16.54 -28.72 17.83
CA LEU A 165 15.80 -29.86 18.37
C LEU A 165 14.96 -29.35 19.55
N LYS A 166 13.66 -29.53 19.49
CA LYS A 166 12.73 -29.17 20.57
C LYS A 166 12.67 -30.28 21.61
N ASP A 167 12.26 -29.92 22.83
CA ASP A 167 12.18 -30.86 23.97
C ASP A 167 11.25 -32.05 23.72
N ASN A 168 10.24 -31.89 22.87
CA ASN A 168 9.32 -32.96 22.46
C ASN A 168 9.88 -33.87 21.35
N GLY A 169 11.14 -33.67 20.93
CA GLY A 169 11.80 -34.41 19.85
C GLY A 169 11.55 -33.86 18.44
N ASP A 170 10.74 -32.80 18.29
CA ASP A 170 10.49 -32.18 16.98
C ASP A 170 11.69 -31.35 16.50
N ILE A 171 11.87 -31.28 15.18
CA ILE A 171 12.86 -30.39 14.56
C ILE A 171 12.17 -29.07 14.18
N GLY A 172 12.64 -27.97 14.76
CA GLY A 172 12.28 -26.61 14.40
C GLY A 172 13.43 -25.88 13.68
N TYR A 173 13.18 -24.65 13.26
CA TYR A 173 14.24 -23.74 12.83
C TYR A 173 13.95 -22.31 13.26
N ILE A 174 15.02 -21.54 13.43
CA ILE A 174 15.02 -20.09 13.64
C ILE A 174 15.54 -19.43 12.36
N GLN A 175 14.92 -18.34 11.94
CA GLN A 175 15.47 -17.50 10.87
C GLN A 175 16.44 -16.49 11.46
N ASN A 176 17.69 -16.52 10.99
CA ASN A 176 18.73 -15.58 11.41
C ASN A 176 18.91 -14.50 10.33
N PHE A 177 18.77 -13.25 10.74
CA PHE A 177 18.77 -12.06 9.88
C PHE A 177 20.08 -11.26 9.93
N LYS A 178 21.11 -11.70 10.68
CA LYS A 178 22.38 -10.95 10.82
C LYS A 178 23.07 -10.65 9.49
N ASN A 179 23.06 -11.60 8.55
CA ASN A 179 23.65 -11.34 7.22
C ASN A 179 22.79 -10.39 6.39
N VAL A 180 21.47 -10.39 6.58
CA VAL A 180 20.55 -9.44 5.94
C VAL A 180 20.80 -8.02 6.47
N GLU A 181 20.98 -7.89 7.77
CA GLU A 181 21.34 -6.63 8.45
C GLU A 181 22.61 -6.02 7.85
N GLN A 182 23.68 -6.81 7.72
CA GLN A 182 24.94 -6.36 7.10
C GLN A 182 24.78 -5.90 5.63
N LEU A 183 23.89 -6.55 4.87
CA LEU A 183 23.57 -6.12 3.50
C LEU A 183 22.90 -4.75 3.49
N PHE A 184 21.94 -4.50 4.40
CA PHE A 184 21.30 -3.20 4.53
C PHE A 184 22.28 -2.12 4.98
N GLU A 185 23.10 -2.37 6.01
CA GLU A 185 24.16 -1.46 6.47
C GLU A 185 25.06 -1.00 5.32
N THR A 186 25.50 -1.96 4.50
CA THR A 186 26.34 -1.67 3.33
C THR A 186 25.60 -0.79 2.31
N LYS A 187 24.33 -1.08 2.04
CA LYS A 187 23.52 -0.39 1.03
C LYS A 187 23.16 1.04 1.45
N PHE A 188 22.96 1.29 2.75
CA PHE A 188 22.71 2.64 3.30
C PHE A 188 23.83 3.64 2.98
N SER A 189 25.07 3.16 2.80
CA SER A 189 26.20 4.01 2.42
C SER A 189 26.09 4.54 0.97
N SER A 190 25.30 3.89 0.12
CA SER A 190 25.14 4.26 -1.30
C SER A 190 23.89 5.10 -1.55
N ASP A 191 22.77 4.72 -0.95
CA ASP A 191 21.47 5.35 -1.16
C ASP A 191 20.59 5.18 0.08
N ILE A 192 20.53 6.23 0.92
CA ILE A 192 19.83 6.14 2.19
C ILE A 192 18.31 6.03 2.02
N LYS A 193 17.72 6.77 1.09
CA LYS A 193 16.26 6.86 0.93
C LYS A 193 15.69 5.56 0.38
N ASN A 194 16.27 5.04 -0.69
CA ASN A 194 15.74 3.83 -1.31
C ASN A 194 16.03 2.60 -0.45
N THR A 195 17.20 2.55 0.20
CA THR A 195 17.51 1.47 1.15
C THR A 195 16.54 1.46 2.33
N PHE A 196 16.14 2.64 2.82
CA PHE A 196 15.14 2.76 3.88
C PHE A 196 13.78 2.20 3.43
N ILE A 197 13.29 2.60 2.25
CA ILE A 197 12.02 2.11 1.68
C ILE A 197 12.04 0.58 1.54
N GLU A 198 13.15 0.02 1.04
CA GLU A 198 13.31 -1.42 0.90
C GLU A 198 13.36 -2.15 2.25
N LEU A 199 14.02 -1.57 3.26
CA LEU A 199 14.08 -2.12 4.62
C LEU A 199 12.69 -2.17 5.26
N ILE A 200 11.89 -1.11 5.08
CA ILE A 200 10.49 -1.07 5.54
C ILE A 200 9.67 -2.16 4.87
N ALA A 201 9.73 -2.27 3.54
CA ALA A 201 9.01 -3.30 2.80
C ALA A 201 9.45 -4.72 3.20
N PHE A 202 10.75 -4.92 3.40
CA PHE A 202 11.33 -6.20 3.83
C PHE A 202 10.85 -6.59 5.23
N THR A 203 11.01 -5.71 6.22
CA THR A 203 10.63 -5.99 7.61
C THR A 203 9.13 -6.20 7.77
N ASP A 204 8.30 -5.42 7.07
CA ASP A 204 6.85 -5.64 7.01
C ASP A 204 6.51 -6.99 6.37
N HIS A 205 7.14 -7.36 5.25
CA HIS A 205 6.94 -8.66 4.63
C HIS A 205 7.31 -9.82 5.56
N ILE A 206 8.48 -9.77 6.20
CA ILE A 206 8.92 -10.80 7.14
C ILE A 206 7.96 -10.90 8.33
N THR A 207 7.53 -9.76 8.89
CA THR A 207 6.64 -9.74 10.04
C THR A 207 5.29 -10.37 9.73
N ASN A 208 4.72 -10.05 8.56
CA ASN A 208 3.39 -10.53 8.18
C ASN A 208 3.39 -11.97 7.61
N VAL A 209 4.39 -12.33 6.79
CA VAL A 209 4.43 -13.64 6.11
C VAL A 209 5.07 -14.73 6.98
N TYR A 210 6.02 -14.35 7.84
CA TYR A 210 6.72 -15.27 8.75
C TYR A 210 6.42 -14.96 10.23
N GLN A 211 5.18 -14.57 10.53
CA GLN A 211 4.75 -14.20 11.89
C GLN A 211 5.12 -15.26 12.94
N ASP A 212 4.83 -16.53 12.66
CA ASP A 212 5.01 -17.66 13.61
C ASP A 212 6.42 -18.27 13.60
N VAL A 213 7.34 -17.73 12.79
CA VAL A 213 8.71 -18.25 12.71
C VAL A 213 9.58 -17.48 13.70
N PRO A 214 10.29 -18.16 14.62
CA PRO A 214 11.25 -17.51 15.51
C PRO A 214 12.34 -16.78 14.72
N LYS A 215 12.71 -15.58 15.16
CA LYS A 215 13.63 -14.69 14.47
C LYS A 215 14.80 -14.36 15.39
N LYS A 216 16.01 -14.33 14.85
CA LYS A 216 17.24 -13.95 15.53
C LYS A 216 17.92 -12.82 14.75
N GLY A 217 18.34 -11.76 15.44
CA GLY A 217 18.94 -10.59 14.80
C GLY A 217 17.95 -9.74 13.98
N PHE A 218 16.64 -9.92 14.19
CA PHE A 218 15.63 -9.11 13.51
C PHE A 218 15.50 -7.71 14.13
N ASP A 219 15.85 -7.59 15.41
CA ASP A 219 16.04 -6.36 16.18
C ASP A 219 17.11 -5.43 15.58
N GLY A 220 18.16 -5.98 14.97
CA GLY A 220 19.15 -5.20 14.22
C GLY A 220 18.52 -4.47 13.02
N LEU A 221 17.67 -5.16 12.25
CA LEU A 221 16.93 -4.54 11.14
C LEU A 221 15.97 -3.44 11.61
N GLN A 222 15.34 -3.62 12.78
CA GLN A 222 14.47 -2.61 13.38
C GLN A 222 15.28 -1.38 13.82
N SER A 223 16.47 -1.60 14.39
CA SER A 223 17.38 -0.52 14.79
C SER A 223 17.85 0.31 13.58
N LEU A 224 18.17 -0.34 12.46
CA LEU A 224 18.54 0.35 11.21
C LEU A 224 17.43 1.25 10.66
N ILE A 225 16.15 0.93 10.89
CA ILE A 225 15.04 1.83 10.53
C ILE A 225 15.16 3.12 11.35
N PHE A 226 15.23 3.01 12.67
CA PHE A 226 15.33 4.18 13.55
C PHE A 226 16.56 5.04 13.21
N GLU A 227 17.74 4.43 13.14
CA GLU A 227 19.01 5.12 12.90
C GLU A 227 19.05 5.89 11.58
N ASN A 228 18.40 5.39 10.53
CA ASN A 228 18.40 6.03 9.22
C ASN A 228 17.24 7.01 9.03
N TYR A 229 16.14 6.85 9.76
CA TYR A 229 15.04 7.82 9.76
C TYR A 229 15.53 9.22 10.21
N GLU A 230 16.37 9.28 11.25
CA GLU A 230 16.92 10.54 11.79
C GLU A 230 17.89 11.28 10.85
N LYS A 231 18.33 10.64 9.77
CA LYS A 231 19.30 11.21 8.83
C LYS A 231 18.63 11.99 7.70
N PHE A 232 17.31 11.89 7.55
CA PHE A 232 16.57 12.59 6.52
C PHE A 232 16.34 14.07 6.87
N ASP A 233 16.38 14.94 5.85
CA ASP A 233 15.95 16.32 5.98
C ASP A 233 14.41 16.45 6.04
N GLU A 234 13.90 17.62 6.44
CA GLU A 234 12.47 17.87 6.59
C GLU A 234 11.66 17.58 5.32
N SER A 235 12.18 17.93 4.14
CA SER A 235 11.51 17.67 2.86
C SER A 235 11.38 16.18 2.58
N THR A 236 12.46 15.42 2.80
CA THR A 236 12.50 13.98 2.58
C THR A 236 11.63 13.26 3.60
N LEU A 237 11.59 13.75 4.84
CA LEU A 237 10.73 13.20 5.90
C LEU A 237 9.24 13.28 5.54
N ILE A 238 8.78 14.29 4.80
CA ILE A 238 7.38 14.34 4.34
C ILE A 238 7.07 13.13 3.46
N GLU A 239 7.95 12.84 2.49
CA GLU A 239 7.77 11.69 1.58
C GLU A 239 7.89 10.35 2.32
N ILE A 240 8.85 10.23 3.23
CA ILE A 240 9.03 9.04 4.05
C ILE A 240 7.82 8.80 4.96
N ASN A 241 7.26 9.85 5.56
CA ASN A 241 6.09 9.72 6.43
C ASN A 241 4.82 9.35 5.64
N ASP A 242 4.64 9.88 4.44
CA ASP A 242 3.55 9.45 3.56
C ASP A 242 3.67 7.95 3.24
N PHE A 243 4.88 7.49 2.90
CA PHE A 243 5.14 6.08 2.66
C PHE A 243 4.90 5.21 3.91
N LEU A 244 5.44 5.61 5.07
CA LEU A 244 5.29 4.89 6.34
C LEU A 244 3.85 4.78 6.81
N SER A 245 2.98 5.75 6.47
CA SER A 245 1.57 5.71 6.82
C SER A 245 0.84 4.46 6.29
N LYS A 246 1.37 3.88 5.20
CA LYS A 246 0.87 2.65 4.56
C LYS A 246 1.47 1.38 5.18
N TYR A 247 2.48 1.50 6.05
CA TYR A 247 3.21 0.40 6.70
C TYR A 247 3.09 0.41 8.23
N PRO A 248 1.87 0.25 8.79
CA PRO A 248 1.64 0.43 10.23
C PRO A 248 2.47 -0.49 11.12
N THR A 249 2.88 -1.66 10.65
CA THR A 249 3.76 -2.58 11.39
C THR A 249 5.17 -2.04 11.52
N ALA A 250 5.71 -1.41 10.47
CA ALA A 250 7.05 -0.85 10.48
C ALA A 250 7.10 0.54 11.15
N THR A 251 6.01 1.31 11.09
CA THR A 251 5.87 2.58 11.80
C THR A 251 6.09 2.45 13.31
N LYS A 252 5.74 1.29 13.90
CA LYS A 252 5.94 1.00 15.33
C LYS A 252 7.41 1.01 15.77
N TYR A 253 8.35 0.91 14.84
CA TYR A 253 9.77 0.99 15.14
C TYR A 253 10.27 2.44 15.25
N ILE A 254 9.43 3.41 14.90
CA ILE A 254 9.74 4.84 14.86
C ILE A 254 8.86 5.62 15.86
N VAL A 255 7.69 5.07 16.20
CA VAL A 255 6.68 5.67 17.07
C VAL A 255 6.20 4.61 18.07
N GLY A 256 6.04 4.99 19.33
CA GLY A 256 5.41 4.15 20.36
C GLY A 256 3.94 3.84 20.04
N THR A 257 3.41 2.81 20.68
CA THR A 257 2.15 2.15 20.39
C THR A 257 1.04 2.57 21.37
N ASN A 258 -0.01 1.75 21.56
CA ASN A 258 -0.99 1.95 22.63
C ASN A 258 -0.72 1.04 23.85
N ASP A 259 0.37 0.27 23.81
CA ASP A 259 0.82 -0.67 24.83
C ASP A 259 2.02 -0.08 25.60
N ILE A 260 2.69 -0.87 26.45
CA ILE A 260 3.89 -0.40 27.17
C ILE A 260 5.11 -0.54 26.26
N ASP A 261 5.69 0.58 25.86
CA ASP A 261 6.88 0.62 25.00
C ASP A 261 8.16 1.00 25.73
N ILE A 262 9.31 0.55 25.21
CA ILE A 262 10.64 1.07 25.59
C ILE A 262 11.24 1.71 24.34
N LEU A 263 11.29 3.04 24.31
CA LEU A 263 11.83 3.83 23.20
C LEU A 263 13.19 4.38 23.60
N HIS A 264 14.23 4.06 22.83
CA HIS A 264 15.59 4.52 23.08
C HIS A 264 15.88 5.77 22.26
N GLY A 265 16.19 6.86 22.95
CA GLY A 265 16.77 8.05 22.34
C GLY A 265 18.25 7.84 22.03
N ALA A 266 18.74 8.54 21.02
CA ALA A 266 20.14 8.69 20.73
C ALA A 266 20.66 10.05 21.24
N SER A 267 21.84 10.46 20.77
CA SER A 267 22.58 11.61 21.31
C SER A 267 22.20 12.95 20.68
N LYS A 268 21.05 13.06 20.00
CA LYS A 268 20.61 14.30 19.33
C LYS A 268 19.24 14.75 19.86
N SER A 269 18.84 15.97 19.48
CA SER A 269 17.53 16.51 19.83
C SER A 269 16.44 15.74 19.09
N GLU A 270 15.76 14.85 19.81
CA GLU A 270 14.79 13.91 19.27
C GLU A 270 13.38 14.20 19.77
N THR A 271 12.38 13.81 18.96
CA THR A 271 10.98 13.75 19.39
C THR A 271 10.57 12.29 19.46
N LEU A 272 10.62 11.71 20.66
CA LEU A 272 10.09 10.38 20.93
C LEU A 272 8.60 10.48 21.27
N LEU A 273 7.76 9.80 20.49
CA LEU A 273 6.32 9.77 20.70
C LEU A 273 5.94 8.40 21.27
N GLY A 274 5.70 8.32 22.58
CA GLY A 274 5.34 7.07 23.28
C GLY A 274 3.98 6.47 22.87
N GLY A 275 3.07 7.28 22.34
CA GLY A 275 1.70 6.85 22.08
C GLY A 275 0.86 6.79 23.36
N LYS A 276 0.01 5.78 23.54
CA LYS A 276 -0.71 5.52 24.82
C LYS A 276 -0.03 4.36 25.52
N GLY A 277 0.02 4.36 26.85
CA GLY A 277 0.69 3.29 27.59
C GLY A 277 1.51 3.84 28.74
N ASN A 278 2.18 2.94 29.48
CA ASN A 278 3.17 3.33 30.48
C ASN A 278 4.56 3.21 29.85
N ASP A 279 4.89 4.11 28.95
CA ASP A 279 6.10 4.01 28.14
C ASP A 279 7.35 4.43 28.92
N THR A 280 8.45 3.76 28.62
CA THR A 280 9.77 4.11 29.11
C THR A 280 10.57 4.73 27.98
N LEU A 281 10.84 6.02 28.07
CA LEU A 281 11.77 6.72 27.18
C LEU A 281 13.15 6.66 27.82
N VAL A 282 14.11 6.01 27.15
CA VAL A 282 15.47 5.74 27.64
C VAL A 282 16.48 6.60 26.91
#